data_AF-L0AE89-F1
#
_entry.id   AF-L0AE89-F1
#
_cell.length_a   1.000
_cell.length_b   1.000
_cell.length_c   1.000
_cell.angle_alpha   90.00
_cell.angle_beta   90.00
_cell.angle_gamma   90.00
#
_symmetry.space_group_name_H-M   'P 1'
#
loop_
_entity.id
_entity.type
_entity.pdbx_description
1 polymer ?
#
loop_
_entity_poly.entity_id
_entity_poly.type
_entity_poly.pdbx_seq_one_letter_code
_entity_poly.pdbx_strand_id
1 'polypeptide(L)'
;MTLPDRSALSRRDYVRTLVAVGGASALAACLETVRDDEERLIPSGTDEPGSLPARQHAWNDTLPTDDHGNVTPPEHHVLVALSLAEGVDPTDGDARKTAESALRTLERAYEWSNEGLLFTLGYTPTYFTRFDESLPASVDLPTPEPLLRGGTPALDEYDAILHLASDEPDAALEAEQALFGDRETVNGIDLETDLTGVFESLEDRRRTGFVGEGLPAEYVDVPGVPDSIPEEAPFFMGFRSGFRRNQATEDRVTIESGPFAGGTTQQLSSMELQLEVWFEQENHFQRVSKLFSQEHAADDLVGDYGEALADSNGLTDERIESTAADAREHGVVGHAQKTARARVDGEPPLLRRDFNTVDGDRPGLHFLSLQREIDDFVRVREAMNGEALDVPSANNGILHYVFVDRRGNYLIPPRSLRALPSPDPDAEYRTDD
;
A
#
# COMPACT_ATOMS: atom_id res chain seq x y z
N MET A 1 -17.64 -17.50 8.36
CA MET A 1 -18.44 -16.66 7.45
C MET A 1 -19.15 -17.56 6.44
N THR A 2 -20.44 -17.34 6.15
CA THR A 2 -21.11 -17.98 5.00
C THR A 2 -20.73 -17.17 3.77
N LEU A 3 -20.16 -17.81 2.75
CA LEU A 3 -19.82 -17.13 1.49
C LEU A 3 -21.09 -16.48 0.89
N PRO A 4 -20.95 -15.34 0.18
CA PRO A 4 -22.10 -14.71 -0.49
C PRO A 4 -22.83 -15.72 -1.37
N ASP A 5 -24.15 -15.59 -1.53
CA ASP A 5 -24.86 -16.45 -2.48
C ASP A 5 -24.44 -16.07 -3.89
N ARG A 6 -23.73 -16.97 -4.57
CA ARG A 6 -23.27 -16.81 -5.95
C ARG A 6 -24.40 -16.38 -6.90
N SER A 7 -25.64 -16.79 -6.64
CA SER A 7 -26.80 -16.49 -7.49
C SER A 7 -27.32 -15.06 -7.33
N ALA A 8 -26.89 -14.33 -6.29
CA ALA A 8 -27.31 -12.96 -6.00
C ALA A 8 -26.36 -11.88 -6.55
N LEU A 9 -25.14 -12.24 -6.95
CA LEU A 9 -24.09 -11.31 -7.41
C LEU A 9 -23.66 -11.61 -8.85
N SER A 10 -23.22 -10.59 -9.58
CA SER A 10 -22.45 -10.84 -10.81
C SER A 10 -21.15 -11.59 -10.45
N ARG A 11 -20.53 -12.29 -11.40
CA ARG A 11 -19.28 -13.03 -11.07
C ARG A 11 -18.19 -12.10 -10.59
N ARG A 12 -18.05 -10.95 -11.26
CA ARG A 12 -17.10 -9.91 -10.90
C ARG A 12 -17.31 -9.49 -9.45
N ASP A 13 -18.54 -9.17 -9.08
CA ASP A 13 -18.87 -8.73 -7.71
C ASP A 13 -18.65 -9.86 -6.70
N TYR A 14 -18.94 -11.11 -7.08
CA TYR A 14 -18.67 -12.27 -6.24
C TYR A 14 -17.17 -12.49 -5.99
N VAL A 15 -16.34 -12.42 -7.04
CA VAL A 15 -14.89 -12.58 -6.94
C VAL A 15 -14.25 -11.39 -6.19
N ARG A 16 -14.69 -10.17 -6.50
CA ARG A 16 -14.33 -8.93 -5.80
C ARG A 16 -14.59 -9.05 -4.30
N THR A 17 -15.76 -9.57 -3.94
CA THR A 17 -16.13 -9.85 -2.54
C THR A 17 -15.21 -10.90 -1.91
N LEU A 18 -14.96 -12.02 -2.59
CA LEU A 18 -14.18 -13.13 -2.04
C LEU A 18 -12.68 -12.83 -1.84
N VAL A 19 -12.05 -12.08 -2.74
CA VAL A 19 -10.66 -11.62 -2.58
C VAL A 19 -10.53 -10.68 -1.41
N ALA A 20 -11.49 -9.78 -1.25
CA ALA A 20 -11.48 -8.86 -0.14
C ALA A 20 -11.83 -9.53 1.20
N VAL A 21 -12.63 -10.60 1.22
CA VAL A 21 -12.88 -11.42 2.41
C VAL A 21 -11.61 -12.16 2.88
N GLY A 22 -10.57 -12.29 2.04
CA GLY A 22 -9.19 -12.57 2.46
C GLY A 22 -8.88 -13.97 2.99
N GLY A 23 -9.88 -14.85 3.18
CA GLY A 23 -9.67 -16.21 3.68
C GLY A 23 -9.29 -17.23 2.60
N ALA A 24 -8.34 -18.13 2.88
CA ALA A 24 -7.88 -19.17 1.94
C ALA A 24 -9.00 -20.01 1.30
N SER A 25 -10.11 -20.25 2.02
CA SER A 25 -11.28 -20.98 1.50
C SER A 25 -12.18 -20.14 0.56
N ALA A 26 -12.29 -18.83 0.81
CA ALA A 26 -12.97 -17.90 -0.11
C ALA A 26 -12.17 -17.75 -1.41
N LEU A 27 -10.84 -17.76 -1.27
CA LEU A 27 -9.84 -17.71 -2.35
C LEU A 27 -9.86 -18.92 -3.28
N ALA A 28 -10.09 -20.12 -2.74
CA ALA A 28 -10.24 -21.33 -3.54
C ALA A 28 -11.56 -21.30 -4.34
N ALA A 29 -12.64 -20.80 -3.74
CA ALA A 29 -13.98 -20.73 -4.34
C ALA A 29 -14.07 -19.69 -5.48
N CYS A 30 -13.62 -18.46 -5.23
CA CYS A 30 -12.43 -18.00 -5.92
C CYS A 30 -12.25 -18.35 -7.39
N LEU A 31 -11.17 -19.11 -7.53
CA LEU A 31 -10.53 -19.55 -8.73
C LEU A 31 -11.26 -20.74 -9.36
N GLU A 32 -12.00 -21.55 -8.57
CA GLU A 32 -12.91 -22.56 -9.12
C GLU A 32 -14.02 -21.92 -9.97
N THR A 33 -14.53 -20.76 -9.55
CA THR A 33 -15.56 -20.02 -10.29
C THR A 33 -15.01 -19.40 -11.58
N VAL A 34 -13.69 -19.26 -11.70
CA VAL A 34 -13.00 -18.53 -12.77
C VAL A 34 -12.57 -19.43 -13.92
N ARG A 35 -12.30 -20.71 -13.63
CA ARG A 35 -11.96 -21.74 -14.62
C ARG A 35 -13.03 -21.97 -15.70
N ASP A 36 -14.27 -21.53 -15.48
CA ASP A 36 -15.40 -21.76 -16.39
C ASP A 36 -15.64 -20.60 -17.38
N ASP A 37 -14.77 -19.58 -17.46
CA ASP A 37 -14.97 -18.42 -18.34
C ASP A 37 -13.82 -18.20 -19.33
N GLU A 38 -14.07 -18.53 -20.58
CA GLU A 38 -13.15 -18.32 -21.71
C GLU A 38 -13.16 -16.88 -22.25
N GLU A 39 -14.00 -15.95 -21.73
CA GLU A 39 -14.23 -14.63 -22.36
C GLU A 39 -13.43 -13.45 -21.74
N ARG A 40 -12.90 -13.55 -20.51
CA ARG A 40 -12.14 -12.45 -19.88
C ARG A 40 -10.64 -12.74 -19.92
N LEU A 41 -9.93 -12.02 -20.80
CA LEU A 41 -8.50 -12.15 -20.99
C LEU A 41 -7.76 -11.04 -20.23
N ILE A 42 -7.00 -11.43 -19.20
CA ILE A 42 -6.07 -10.50 -18.53
C ILE A 42 -4.99 -10.12 -19.55
N PRO A 43 -4.70 -8.83 -19.80
CA PRO A 43 -3.72 -8.41 -20.79
C PRO A 43 -2.35 -9.05 -20.56
N SER A 44 -1.77 -9.59 -21.63
CA SER A 44 -0.45 -10.23 -21.58
C SER A 44 0.69 -9.22 -21.47
N GLY A 45 1.78 -9.65 -20.85
CA GLY A 45 2.97 -8.84 -20.64
C GLY A 45 3.90 -8.77 -21.85
N THR A 46 5.19 -8.63 -21.57
CA THR A 46 6.21 -8.38 -22.59
C THR A 46 7.43 -9.29 -22.44
N ASP A 47 7.93 -9.80 -23.57
CA ASP A 47 9.21 -10.52 -23.67
C ASP A 47 10.42 -9.57 -23.73
N GLU A 48 10.20 -8.25 -23.72
CA GLU A 48 11.25 -7.24 -23.76
C GLU A 48 11.39 -6.54 -22.39
N PRO A 49 12.18 -7.09 -21.43
CA PRO A 49 12.33 -6.47 -20.11
C PRO A 49 12.77 -5.01 -20.15
N GLY A 50 13.56 -4.62 -21.16
CA GLY A 50 14.02 -3.25 -21.34
C GLY A 50 12.91 -2.23 -21.64
N SER A 51 11.71 -2.69 -22.03
CA SER A 51 10.54 -1.83 -22.25
C SER A 51 9.85 -1.40 -20.95
N LEU A 52 10.05 -2.16 -19.86
CA LEU A 52 9.47 -1.87 -18.55
C LEU A 52 10.27 -0.79 -17.79
N PRO A 53 9.69 -0.09 -16.81
CA PRO A 53 10.39 0.91 -16.01
C PRO A 53 11.52 0.33 -15.16
N ALA A 54 12.70 0.96 -15.18
CA ALA A 54 13.85 0.51 -14.38
C ALA A 54 13.61 0.56 -12.85
N ARG A 55 12.59 1.31 -12.42
CA ARG A 55 12.19 1.47 -11.02
C ARG A 55 10.96 0.58 -10.77
N GLN A 56 11.03 -0.31 -9.77
CA GLN A 56 9.88 -1.18 -9.45
C GLN A 56 8.64 -0.36 -9.06
N HIS A 57 8.85 0.77 -8.38
CA HIS A 57 7.77 1.62 -7.90
C HIS A 57 7.21 2.57 -8.96
N ALA A 58 7.73 2.61 -10.19
CA ALA A 58 7.23 3.49 -11.25
C ALA A 58 5.98 2.90 -11.91
N TRP A 59 4.81 3.20 -11.35
CA TRP A 59 3.50 2.73 -11.81
C TRP A 59 2.67 3.84 -12.44
N ASN A 60 2.85 5.10 -12.01
CA ASN A 60 1.94 6.19 -12.34
C ASN A 60 1.78 6.41 -13.85
N ASP A 61 2.83 6.19 -14.65
CA ASP A 61 2.78 6.35 -16.12
C ASP A 61 1.90 5.29 -16.81
N THR A 62 1.60 4.18 -16.14
CA THR A 62 0.78 3.06 -16.64
C THR A 62 -0.61 3.01 -16.03
N LEU A 63 -0.89 3.85 -15.03
CA LEU A 63 -2.17 3.87 -14.33
C LEU A 63 -3.13 4.89 -14.96
N PRO A 64 -4.44 4.60 -15.02
CA PRO A 64 -5.43 5.55 -15.50
C PRO A 64 -5.57 6.74 -14.53
N THR A 65 -6.07 7.85 -15.05
CA THR A 65 -6.36 9.04 -14.26
C THR A 65 -7.82 9.43 -14.34
N ASP A 66 -8.37 9.98 -13.25
CA ASP A 66 -9.69 10.59 -13.25
C ASP A 66 -9.75 11.90 -14.06
N ASP A 67 -10.94 12.51 -14.14
CA ASP A 67 -11.18 13.77 -14.86
C ASP A 67 -10.35 14.97 -14.33
N HIS A 68 -9.75 14.84 -13.16
CA HIS A 68 -8.91 15.85 -12.52
C HIS A 68 -7.40 15.50 -12.60
N GLY A 69 -7.05 14.37 -13.21
CA GLY A 69 -5.68 13.90 -13.35
C GLY A 69 -5.13 13.21 -12.09
N ASN A 70 -5.98 12.79 -11.16
CA ASN A 70 -5.56 11.94 -10.04
C ASN A 70 -5.36 10.52 -10.53
N VAL A 71 -4.26 9.89 -10.12
CA VAL A 71 -3.98 8.49 -10.43
C VAL A 71 -5.02 7.60 -9.74
N THR A 72 -5.62 6.69 -10.50
CA THR A 72 -6.52 5.66 -9.97
C THR A 72 -5.67 4.43 -9.61
N PRO A 73 -5.62 4.04 -8.32
CA PRO A 73 -4.86 2.86 -7.89
C PRO A 73 -5.53 1.57 -8.37
N PRO A 74 -4.78 0.46 -8.49
CA PRO A 74 -5.38 -0.86 -8.70
C PRO A 74 -6.38 -1.21 -7.60
N GLU A 75 -7.48 -1.87 -7.94
CA GLU A 75 -8.55 -2.12 -6.96
C GLU A 75 -8.17 -3.12 -5.88
N HIS A 76 -7.34 -4.11 -6.20
CA HIS A 76 -7.02 -5.23 -5.32
C HIS A 76 -5.54 -5.33 -5.03
N HIS A 77 -5.22 -5.60 -3.76
CA HIS A 77 -3.87 -5.64 -3.25
C HIS A 77 -3.63 -6.91 -2.42
N VAL A 78 -2.50 -7.56 -2.65
CA VAL A 78 -1.98 -8.67 -1.84
C VAL A 78 -0.56 -8.35 -1.42
N LEU A 79 -0.29 -8.47 -0.13
CA LEU A 79 1.04 -8.34 0.46
C LEU A 79 1.44 -9.67 1.08
N VAL A 80 2.42 -10.33 0.48
CA VAL A 80 2.97 -11.60 0.94
C VAL A 80 4.24 -11.33 1.74
N ALA A 81 4.21 -11.65 3.02
CA ALA A 81 5.40 -11.59 3.88
C ALA A 81 6.26 -12.83 3.64
N LEU A 82 7.56 -12.62 3.50
CA LEU A 82 8.52 -13.65 3.07
C LEU A 82 9.67 -13.76 4.06
N SER A 83 10.05 -14.99 4.39
CA SER A 83 11.33 -15.32 5.02
C SER A 83 12.18 -16.10 4.03
N LEU A 84 13.51 -15.96 4.07
CA LEU A 84 14.38 -16.85 3.31
C LEU A 84 14.17 -18.28 3.81
N ALA A 85 14.02 -19.21 2.87
CA ALA A 85 13.85 -20.62 3.19
C ALA A 85 15.06 -21.18 3.93
N GLU A 86 14.85 -22.21 4.73
CA GLU A 86 15.92 -22.82 5.53
C GLU A 86 17.11 -23.26 4.63
N GLY A 87 18.31 -22.78 4.97
CA GLY A 87 19.54 -23.12 4.25
C GLY A 87 19.82 -22.28 3.00
N VAL A 88 18.94 -21.33 2.64
CA VAL A 88 19.21 -20.37 1.56
C VAL A 88 20.18 -19.29 2.05
N ASP A 89 21.30 -19.17 1.33
CA ASP A 89 22.24 -18.06 1.47
C ASP A 89 21.86 -16.95 0.47
N PRO A 90 21.56 -15.71 0.91
CA PRO A 90 21.17 -14.64 0.00
C PRO A 90 22.33 -14.17 -0.92
N THR A 91 23.57 -14.61 -0.67
CA THR A 91 24.71 -14.41 -1.57
C THR A 91 24.78 -15.46 -2.69
N ASP A 92 23.96 -16.52 -2.64
CA ASP A 92 23.91 -17.56 -3.66
C ASP A 92 23.31 -17.04 -4.98
N GLY A 93 24.14 -17.07 -6.02
CA GLY A 93 23.74 -16.68 -7.36
C GLY A 93 22.61 -17.54 -7.96
N ASP A 94 22.42 -18.78 -7.53
CA ASP A 94 21.33 -19.63 -8.03
C ASP A 94 19.98 -19.28 -7.39
N ALA A 95 19.96 -18.97 -6.09
CA ALA A 95 18.77 -18.43 -5.42
C ALA A 95 18.36 -17.08 -6.04
N ARG A 96 19.34 -16.22 -6.35
CA ARG A 96 19.10 -14.94 -7.03
C ARG A 96 18.52 -15.11 -8.44
N LYS A 97 19.07 -16.01 -9.25
CA LYS A 97 18.53 -16.33 -10.59
C LYS A 97 17.11 -16.87 -10.51
N THR A 98 16.83 -17.72 -9.52
CA THR A 98 15.52 -18.33 -9.29
C THR A 98 14.48 -17.24 -9.03
N ALA A 99 14.74 -16.35 -8.07
CA ALA A 99 13.85 -15.23 -7.78
C ALA A 99 13.64 -14.30 -9.00
N GLU A 100 14.70 -13.93 -9.71
CA GLU A 100 14.58 -13.06 -10.89
C GLU A 100 13.82 -13.74 -12.05
N SER A 101 14.01 -15.04 -12.28
CA SER A 101 13.28 -15.80 -13.33
C SER A 101 11.78 -15.88 -13.01
N ALA A 102 11.41 -16.13 -11.75
CA ALA A 102 10.02 -16.12 -11.30
C ALA A 102 9.36 -14.75 -11.54
N LEU A 103 10.01 -13.66 -11.11
CA LEU A 103 9.49 -12.29 -11.30
C LEU A 103 9.40 -11.90 -12.78
N ARG A 104 10.39 -12.29 -13.61
CA ARG A 104 10.32 -12.07 -15.06
C ARG A 104 9.21 -12.85 -15.73
N THR A 105 8.83 -14.00 -15.19
CA THR A 105 7.71 -14.78 -15.71
C THR A 105 6.40 -14.02 -15.52
N LEU A 106 6.23 -13.34 -14.37
CA LEU A 106 5.10 -12.44 -14.18
C LEU A 106 5.11 -11.26 -15.16
N GLU A 107 6.27 -10.66 -15.45
CA GLU A 107 6.41 -9.57 -16.44
C GLU A 107 6.06 -9.99 -17.88
N ARG A 108 6.26 -11.27 -18.22
CA ARG A 108 5.83 -11.84 -19.51
C ARG A 108 4.33 -12.16 -19.51
N ALA A 109 3.84 -12.67 -18.39
CA ALA A 109 2.48 -13.14 -18.25
C ALA A 109 1.47 -12.00 -18.18
N TYR A 110 1.78 -10.93 -17.48
CA TYR A 110 0.84 -9.85 -17.20
C TYR A 110 1.34 -8.51 -17.73
N GLU A 111 0.47 -7.75 -18.36
CA GLU A 111 0.76 -6.35 -18.71
C GLU A 111 1.09 -5.56 -17.43
N TRP A 112 2.08 -4.68 -17.53
CA TRP A 112 2.43 -3.76 -16.45
C TRP A 112 1.42 -2.61 -16.38
N SER A 113 0.23 -2.91 -15.88
CA SER A 113 -0.91 -2.01 -15.75
C SER A 113 -1.84 -2.47 -14.62
N ASN A 114 -2.85 -1.65 -14.27
CA ASN A 114 -3.92 -2.05 -13.36
C ASN A 114 -4.74 -3.23 -13.90
N GLU A 115 -5.00 -3.30 -15.21
CA GLU A 115 -5.76 -4.41 -15.82
C GLU A 115 -4.94 -5.72 -15.86
N GLY A 116 -3.60 -5.62 -15.89
CA GLY A 116 -2.68 -6.74 -15.76
C GLY A 116 -2.24 -6.98 -14.32
N LEU A 117 -0.95 -6.83 -14.05
CA LEU A 117 -0.37 -7.00 -12.72
C LEU A 117 0.78 -6.03 -12.49
N LEU A 118 0.70 -5.27 -11.39
CA LEU A 118 1.78 -4.46 -10.86
C LEU A 118 2.35 -5.13 -9.62
N PHE A 119 3.66 -5.11 -9.45
CA PHE A 119 4.27 -5.68 -8.26
C PHE A 119 5.58 -5.02 -7.83
N THR A 120 5.91 -5.15 -6.55
CA THR A 120 7.23 -4.80 -6.00
C THR A 120 7.71 -5.88 -5.05
N LEU A 121 9.03 -6.09 -5.02
CA LEU A 121 9.69 -6.87 -3.98
C LEU A 121 10.57 -5.94 -3.14
N GLY A 122 10.22 -5.80 -1.86
CA GLY A 122 10.93 -4.97 -0.89
C GLY A 122 11.55 -5.79 0.24
N TYR A 123 12.66 -5.32 0.80
CA TYR A 123 13.45 -6.04 1.81
C TYR A 123 13.49 -5.28 3.13
N THR A 124 13.30 -5.98 4.24
CA THR A 124 13.34 -5.37 5.57
C THR A 124 14.79 -5.07 6.00
N PRO A 125 14.99 -4.22 7.02
CA PRO A 125 16.29 -4.12 7.68
C PRO A 125 16.82 -5.48 8.15
N THR A 126 15.95 -6.40 8.59
CA THR A 126 16.34 -7.73 9.08
C THR A 126 17.04 -8.55 8.00
N TYR A 127 16.56 -8.52 6.76
CA TYR A 127 17.22 -9.22 5.65
C TYR A 127 18.68 -8.82 5.50
N PHE A 128 18.99 -7.51 5.62
CA PHE A 128 20.35 -7.01 5.50
C PHE A 128 21.25 -7.37 6.68
N THR A 129 20.71 -7.81 7.82
CA THR A 129 21.51 -8.34 8.95
C THR A 129 22.14 -9.70 8.68
N ARG A 130 21.76 -10.36 7.57
CA ARG A 130 22.32 -11.65 7.14
C ARG A 130 23.67 -11.52 6.43
N PHE A 131 24.08 -10.30 6.09
CA PHE A 131 25.34 -10.00 5.44
C PHE A 131 26.36 -9.46 6.46
N ASP A 132 27.65 -9.64 6.17
CA ASP A 132 28.72 -9.03 6.95
C ASP A 132 28.82 -7.52 6.68
N GLU A 133 28.49 -7.10 5.45
CA GLU A 133 28.44 -5.69 5.05
C GLU A 133 27.18 -4.99 5.59
N SER A 134 27.34 -3.71 5.95
CA SER A 134 26.21 -2.85 6.29
C SER A 134 25.68 -2.15 5.04
N LEU A 135 24.39 -1.79 5.07
CA LEU A 135 23.81 -0.89 4.06
C LEU A 135 24.61 0.43 3.97
N PRO A 136 24.78 0.99 2.77
CA PRO A 136 25.45 2.26 2.60
C PRO A 136 24.63 3.38 3.26
N ALA A 137 25.32 4.40 3.78
CA ALA A 137 24.68 5.56 4.41
C ALA A 137 23.72 6.34 3.49
N SER A 138 23.74 6.07 2.18
CA SER A 138 22.78 6.62 1.20
C SER A 138 21.40 5.96 1.25
N VAL A 139 21.23 4.88 2.01
CA VAL A 139 19.95 4.19 2.21
C VAL A 139 19.53 4.36 3.66
N ASP A 140 18.50 5.17 3.88
CA ASP A 140 17.87 5.33 5.19
C ASP A 140 16.83 4.23 5.41
N LEU A 141 17.25 3.12 6.04
CA LEU A 141 16.42 1.95 6.35
C LEU A 141 16.58 1.51 7.81
N PRO A 142 16.10 2.30 8.79
CA PRO A 142 16.15 1.93 10.19
C PRO A 142 15.18 0.78 10.50
N THR A 143 15.49 0.03 11.55
CA THR A 143 14.54 -0.91 12.17
C THR A 143 13.26 -0.16 12.53
N PRO A 144 12.07 -0.67 12.18
CA PRO A 144 10.83 0.03 12.49
C PRO A 144 10.62 0.17 13.99
N GLU A 145 10.02 1.28 14.42
CA GLU A 145 9.72 1.56 15.83
C GLU A 145 8.30 2.11 16.03
N PRO A 146 7.76 2.05 17.27
CA PRO A 146 6.52 2.72 17.62
C PRO A 146 6.66 4.24 17.50
N LEU A 147 5.85 4.87 16.63
CA LEU A 147 5.87 6.33 16.43
C LEU A 147 4.67 7.05 17.07
N LEU A 148 3.92 6.39 17.94
CA LEU A 148 2.88 7.04 18.74
C LEU A 148 3.13 6.67 20.19
N ARG A 149 3.15 7.67 21.07
CA ARG A 149 3.39 7.46 22.49
C ARG A 149 2.34 6.50 23.08
N GLY A 150 2.82 5.41 23.68
CA GLY A 150 1.96 4.38 24.28
C GLY A 150 1.42 3.34 23.29
N GLY A 151 1.70 3.49 21.98
CA GLY A 151 1.44 2.45 20.99
C GLY A 151 2.48 1.33 21.08
N THR A 152 2.05 0.09 20.83
CA THR A 152 2.91 -1.10 20.83
C THR A 152 2.61 -1.98 19.61
N PRO A 153 2.82 -1.48 18.38
CA PRO A 153 2.58 -2.27 17.17
C PRO A 153 3.54 -3.46 17.11
N ALA A 154 3.11 -4.56 16.52
CA ALA A 154 4.01 -5.61 16.06
C ALA A 154 4.93 -5.06 14.97
N LEU A 155 6.19 -5.47 14.99
CA LEU A 155 7.17 -5.04 14.00
C LEU A 155 7.38 -6.15 12.97
N ASP A 156 7.56 -5.76 11.71
CA ASP A 156 7.89 -6.68 10.63
C ASP A 156 9.38 -7.02 10.70
N GLU A 157 9.68 -8.27 11.10
CA GLU A 157 11.04 -8.79 11.30
C GLU A 157 11.40 -9.91 10.30
N TYR A 158 10.51 -10.24 9.36
CA TYR A 158 10.77 -11.18 8.27
C TYR A 158 11.69 -10.57 7.20
N ASP A 159 12.07 -11.31 6.17
CA ASP A 159 13.12 -10.89 5.24
C ASP A 159 12.61 -9.95 4.14
N ALA A 160 11.47 -10.23 3.51
CA ALA A 160 10.97 -9.46 2.39
C ALA A 160 9.43 -9.38 2.34
N ILE A 161 8.92 -8.43 1.55
CA ILE A 161 7.50 -8.32 1.24
C ILE A 161 7.32 -8.25 -0.28
N LEU A 162 6.48 -9.14 -0.82
CA LEU A 162 6.02 -9.07 -2.19
C LEU A 162 4.65 -8.39 -2.20
N HIS A 163 4.55 -7.26 -2.90
CA HIS A 163 3.29 -6.56 -3.14
C HIS A 163 2.81 -6.86 -4.54
N LEU A 164 1.61 -7.44 -4.67
CA LEU A 164 0.89 -7.67 -5.91
C LEU A 164 -0.34 -6.76 -5.95
N ALA A 165 -0.61 -6.13 -7.08
CA ALA A 165 -1.75 -5.23 -7.26
C ALA A 165 -2.36 -5.35 -8.66
N SER A 166 -3.69 -5.40 -8.74
CA SER A 166 -4.45 -5.52 -9.99
C SER A 166 -5.91 -5.08 -9.79
N ASP A 167 -6.58 -4.65 -10.86
CA ASP A 167 -8.04 -4.51 -10.94
C ASP A 167 -8.71 -5.87 -11.16
N GLU A 168 -7.95 -6.86 -11.63
CA GLU A 168 -8.39 -8.23 -11.79
C GLU A 168 -7.98 -9.01 -10.53
N PRO A 169 -8.91 -9.25 -9.59
CA PRO A 169 -8.59 -9.95 -8.33
C PRO A 169 -7.91 -11.30 -8.59
N ASP A 170 -8.35 -12.01 -9.62
CA ASP A 170 -7.80 -13.32 -9.99
C ASP A 170 -6.34 -13.26 -10.44
N ALA A 171 -5.89 -12.17 -11.08
CA ALA A 171 -4.51 -12.00 -11.52
C ALA A 171 -3.54 -11.98 -10.33
N ALA A 172 -3.88 -11.21 -9.29
CA ALA A 172 -3.07 -11.13 -8.08
C ALA A 172 -3.00 -12.47 -7.34
N LEU A 173 -4.12 -13.21 -7.27
CA LEU A 173 -4.17 -14.51 -6.62
C LEU A 173 -3.47 -15.61 -7.40
N GLU A 174 -3.65 -15.63 -8.71
CA GLU A 174 -3.00 -16.59 -9.59
C GLU A 174 -1.48 -16.41 -9.56
N ALA A 175 -1.01 -15.17 -9.61
CA ALA A 175 0.41 -14.85 -9.45
C ALA A 175 0.95 -15.31 -8.09
N GLU A 176 0.25 -15.02 -6.99
CA GLU A 176 0.64 -15.49 -5.66
C GLU A 176 0.74 -17.02 -5.61
N GLN A 177 -0.31 -17.73 -6.01
CA GLN A 177 -0.37 -19.19 -5.95
C GLN A 177 0.72 -19.85 -6.79
N ALA A 178 0.97 -19.33 -7.99
CA ALA A 178 2.03 -19.85 -8.85
C ALA A 178 3.42 -19.65 -8.23
N LEU A 179 3.69 -18.48 -7.66
CA LEU A 179 4.97 -18.20 -7.02
C LEU A 179 5.24 -19.07 -5.78
N PHE A 180 4.21 -19.65 -5.16
CA PHE A 180 4.36 -20.49 -3.96
C PHE A 180 3.90 -21.95 -4.16
N GLY A 181 3.94 -22.43 -5.41
CA GLY A 181 3.88 -23.87 -5.74
C GLY A 181 2.48 -24.46 -5.91
N ASP A 182 1.43 -23.64 -5.87
CA ASP A 182 0.04 -24.10 -6.05
C ASP A 182 -0.38 -24.16 -7.54
N ARG A 183 0.43 -23.58 -8.45
CA ARG A 183 0.18 -23.58 -9.90
C ARG A 183 1.46 -23.67 -10.73
N GLU A 184 1.31 -24.29 -11.90
CA GLU A 184 2.37 -24.44 -12.90
C GLU A 184 2.28 -23.39 -14.01
N THR A 185 1.20 -22.60 -14.08
CA THR A 185 0.95 -21.59 -15.12
C THR A 185 0.40 -20.29 -14.53
N VAL A 186 0.74 -19.17 -15.15
CA VAL A 186 0.20 -17.83 -14.89
C VAL A 186 -0.20 -17.14 -16.19
N ASN A 187 -1.45 -16.69 -16.30
CA ASN A 187 -2.03 -16.08 -17.49
C ASN A 187 -1.71 -16.86 -18.80
N GLY A 188 -1.80 -18.19 -18.71
CA GLY A 188 -1.52 -19.09 -19.84
C GLY A 188 -0.03 -19.30 -20.18
N ILE A 189 0.90 -18.77 -19.39
CA ILE A 189 2.35 -18.99 -19.52
C ILE A 189 2.83 -19.98 -18.45
N ASP A 190 3.63 -20.98 -18.86
CA ASP A 190 4.27 -21.93 -17.94
C ASP A 190 5.28 -21.22 -17.02
N LEU A 191 5.28 -21.56 -15.74
CA LEU A 191 6.32 -21.11 -14.81
C LEU A 191 7.63 -21.83 -15.10
N GLU A 192 8.69 -21.05 -15.32
CA GLU A 192 10.06 -21.59 -15.37
C GLU A 192 10.53 -22.04 -13.99
N THR A 193 10.18 -21.27 -12.97
CA THR A 193 10.46 -21.54 -11.57
C THR A 193 9.49 -20.77 -10.68
N ASP A 194 9.29 -21.26 -9.47
CA ASP A 194 8.59 -20.59 -8.38
C ASP A 194 9.59 -20.02 -7.35
N LEU A 195 9.08 -19.46 -6.26
CA LEU A 195 9.86 -18.91 -5.15
C LEU A 195 10.03 -19.87 -3.97
N THR A 196 9.43 -21.07 -3.99
CA THR A 196 9.43 -21.99 -2.84
C THR A 196 10.83 -22.50 -2.47
N GLY A 197 11.74 -22.53 -3.44
CA GLY A 197 13.16 -22.85 -3.21
C GLY A 197 13.99 -21.70 -2.63
N VAL A 198 13.43 -20.49 -2.52
CA VAL A 198 14.13 -19.27 -2.07
C VAL A 198 13.48 -18.68 -0.82
N PHE A 199 12.15 -18.63 -0.80
CA PHE A 199 11.35 -18.01 0.24
C PHE A 199 10.30 -18.98 0.80
N GLU A 200 10.08 -18.88 2.10
CA GLU A 200 8.88 -19.34 2.78
C GLU A 200 7.87 -18.18 2.86
N SER A 201 6.65 -18.42 2.40
CA SER A 201 5.54 -17.47 2.59
C SER A 201 5.01 -17.58 4.02
N LEU A 202 4.90 -16.43 4.70
CA LEU A 202 4.39 -16.35 6.06
C LEU A 202 2.88 -16.07 6.00
N GLU A 203 2.08 -17.14 5.88
CA GLU A 203 0.62 -17.05 5.71
C GLU A 203 -0.08 -16.24 6.81
N ASP A 204 0.40 -16.32 8.07
CA ASP A 204 -0.15 -15.57 9.22
C ASP A 204 0.23 -14.07 9.23
N ARG A 205 0.99 -13.64 8.22
CA ARG A 205 1.44 -12.27 7.99
C ARG A 205 1.01 -11.74 6.62
N ARG A 206 0.34 -12.56 5.80
CA ARG A 206 -0.29 -12.16 4.55
C ARG A 206 -1.31 -11.06 4.82
N ARG A 207 -1.38 -10.07 3.94
CA ARG A 207 -2.33 -8.95 4.05
C ARG A 207 -3.04 -8.75 2.73
N THR A 208 -4.35 -8.58 2.78
CA THR A 208 -5.17 -8.30 1.62
C THR A 208 -5.96 -7.03 1.81
N GLY A 209 -6.36 -6.45 0.68
CA GLY A 209 -7.22 -5.30 0.75
C GLY A 209 -7.56 -4.73 -0.61
N PHE A 210 -8.26 -3.59 -0.55
CA PHE A 210 -8.92 -3.02 -1.69
C PHE A 210 -9.06 -1.50 -1.58
N VAL A 211 -9.18 -0.84 -2.73
CA VAL A 211 -9.45 0.61 -2.80
C VAL A 211 -10.14 0.92 -4.12
N GLY A 212 -11.10 1.83 -4.10
CA GLY A 212 -11.81 2.21 -5.33
C GLY A 212 -13.23 2.64 -5.03
N GLU A 213 -13.81 3.38 -5.96
CA GLU A 213 -15.14 3.97 -5.81
C GLU A 213 -16.18 2.91 -5.42
N GLY A 214 -16.89 3.18 -4.33
CA GLY A 214 -17.96 2.35 -3.77
C GLY A 214 -17.60 0.97 -3.24
N LEU A 215 -16.34 0.55 -3.33
CA LEU A 215 -15.88 -0.70 -2.74
C LEU A 215 -16.17 -0.81 -1.23
N PRO A 216 -15.88 0.21 -0.39
CA PRO A 216 -16.20 0.16 1.04
C PRO A 216 -17.66 -0.19 1.37
N ALA A 217 -18.62 0.27 0.56
CA ALA A 217 -20.05 0.03 0.78
C ALA A 217 -20.45 -1.44 0.56
N GLU A 218 -19.64 -2.23 -0.15
CA GLU A 218 -19.86 -3.67 -0.33
C GLU A 218 -19.58 -4.49 0.94
N TYR A 219 -18.97 -3.89 1.98
CA TYR A 219 -18.54 -4.58 3.21
C TYR A 219 -19.39 -4.26 4.43
N VAL A 220 -20.60 -3.71 4.28
CA VAL A 220 -21.51 -3.40 5.40
C VAL A 220 -21.92 -4.62 6.24
N ASP A 221 -21.76 -5.84 5.70
CA ASP A 221 -21.97 -7.09 6.43
C ASP A 221 -20.79 -7.45 7.36
N VAL A 222 -19.65 -6.76 7.26
CA VAL A 222 -18.49 -6.96 8.14
C VAL A 222 -18.72 -6.22 9.46
N PRO A 223 -18.52 -6.88 10.63
CA PRO A 223 -18.67 -6.23 11.93
C PRO A 223 -17.83 -4.95 12.04
N GLY A 224 -18.46 -3.85 12.48
CA GLY A 224 -17.80 -2.55 12.62
C GLY A 224 -17.84 -1.67 11.38
N VAL A 225 -18.35 -2.14 10.23
CA VAL A 225 -18.55 -1.32 9.03
C VAL A 225 -20.00 -0.79 9.02
N PRO A 226 -20.22 0.54 9.13
CA PRO A 226 -21.56 1.10 9.15
C PRO A 226 -22.16 1.25 7.73
N ASP A 227 -23.48 1.16 7.62
CA ASP A 227 -24.25 1.41 6.40
C ASP A 227 -24.29 2.89 5.98
N SER A 228 -23.82 3.79 6.84
CA SER A 228 -23.77 5.23 6.62
C SER A 228 -22.52 5.72 5.87
N ILE A 229 -21.64 4.82 5.44
CA ILE A 229 -20.52 5.19 4.55
C ILE A 229 -21.11 5.70 3.23
N PRO A 230 -20.64 6.84 2.67
CA PRO A 230 -21.11 7.30 1.37
C PRO A 230 -20.90 6.24 0.28
N GLU A 231 -21.91 6.03 -0.57
CA GLU A 231 -21.94 4.93 -1.56
C GLU A 231 -20.77 5.01 -2.54
N GLU A 232 -20.27 6.20 -2.86
CA GLU A 232 -19.16 6.42 -3.80
C GLU A 232 -17.79 6.58 -3.10
N ALA A 233 -17.73 6.55 -1.77
CA ALA A 233 -16.47 6.77 -1.06
C ALA A 233 -15.45 5.65 -1.37
N PRO A 234 -14.20 5.98 -1.76
CA PRO A 234 -13.21 4.94 -2.06
C PRO A 234 -12.47 4.39 -0.83
N PHE A 235 -12.67 5.00 0.34
CA PHE A 235 -12.07 4.59 1.61
C PHE A 235 -13.10 4.47 2.72
N PHE A 236 -12.84 3.55 3.66
CA PHE A 236 -13.71 3.25 4.79
C PHE A 236 -14.04 4.44 5.69
N MET A 237 -13.14 5.42 5.83
CA MET A 237 -13.43 6.64 6.61
C MET A 237 -14.38 7.62 5.88
N GLY A 238 -14.87 7.27 4.69
CA GLY A 238 -15.91 8.00 3.97
C GLY A 238 -15.43 9.15 3.12
N PHE A 239 -14.12 9.28 2.89
CA PHE A 239 -13.58 10.36 2.06
C PHE A 239 -12.51 9.85 1.09
N ARG A 240 -12.48 10.45 -0.10
CA ARG A 240 -11.42 10.23 -1.07
C ARG A 240 -10.09 10.82 -0.61
N SER A 241 -9.04 10.17 -1.09
CA SER A 241 -7.65 10.45 -0.84
C SER A 241 -6.93 10.52 -2.20
N GLY A 242 -5.61 10.47 -2.23
CA GLY A 242 -4.89 10.29 -3.50
C GLY A 242 -4.80 11.51 -4.41
N PHE A 243 -5.18 12.70 -3.94
CA PHE A 243 -5.11 13.93 -4.74
C PHE A 243 -3.71 14.18 -5.31
N ARG A 244 -3.61 14.39 -6.62
CA ARG A 244 -2.34 14.57 -7.34
C ARG A 244 -1.46 15.65 -6.70
N ARG A 245 -2.03 16.81 -6.33
CA ARG A 245 -1.28 17.92 -5.69
C ARG A 245 -0.94 17.68 -4.22
N ASN A 246 -1.23 16.49 -3.70
CA ASN A 246 -0.95 16.07 -2.32
C ASN A 246 -0.18 14.76 -2.25
N GLN A 247 0.38 14.31 -3.37
CA GLN A 247 1.25 13.15 -3.48
C GLN A 247 2.63 13.59 -3.95
N ALA A 248 3.69 13.02 -3.37
CA ALA A 248 5.02 13.15 -3.94
C ALA A 248 5.05 12.52 -5.35
N THR A 249 5.86 13.06 -6.24
CA THR A 249 6.12 12.39 -7.53
C THR A 249 6.97 11.14 -7.32
N GLU A 250 6.92 10.21 -8.27
CA GLU A 250 7.79 9.02 -8.22
C GLU A 250 9.27 9.40 -8.25
N ASP A 251 9.64 10.46 -8.96
CA ASP A 251 11.01 11.01 -8.95
C ASP A 251 11.41 11.52 -7.56
N ARG A 252 10.51 12.20 -6.84
CA ARG A 252 10.79 12.75 -5.51
C ARG A 252 11.08 11.65 -4.48
N VAL A 253 10.37 10.53 -4.56
CA VAL A 253 10.55 9.39 -3.64
C VAL A 253 11.68 8.45 -4.08
N THR A 254 12.30 8.68 -5.24
CA THR A 254 13.39 7.86 -5.75
C THR A 254 14.72 8.22 -5.06
N ILE A 255 15.52 7.20 -4.72
CA ILE A 255 16.90 7.35 -4.26
C ILE A 255 17.76 7.83 -5.43
N GLU A 256 18.42 8.98 -5.26
CA GLU A 256 19.09 9.69 -6.36
C GLU A 256 20.50 9.20 -6.66
N SER A 257 21.19 8.60 -5.68
CA SER A 257 22.60 8.25 -5.80
C SER A 257 22.98 7.06 -4.91
N GLY A 258 24.16 6.50 -5.17
CA GLY A 258 24.67 5.32 -4.48
C GLY A 258 24.22 4.00 -5.13
N PRO A 259 24.56 2.86 -4.51
CA PRO A 259 24.37 1.54 -5.11
C PRO A 259 22.90 1.18 -5.40
N PHE A 260 21.97 1.80 -4.67
CA PHE A 260 20.53 1.61 -4.83
C PHE A 260 19.81 2.78 -5.54
N ALA A 261 20.56 3.61 -6.28
CA ALA A 261 19.96 4.67 -7.09
C ALA A 261 18.87 4.10 -8.03
N GLY A 262 17.72 4.76 -8.09
CA GLY A 262 16.53 4.26 -8.78
C GLY A 262 15.60 3.38 -7.93
N GLY A 263 16.02 3.00 -6.71
CA GLY A 263 15.14 2.41 -5.70
C GLY A 263 14.33 3.45 -4.93
N THR A 264 13.59 2.99 -3.92
CA THR A 264 12.85 3.82 -2.97
C THR A 264 12.76 3.11 -1.62
N THR A 265 12.34 3.79 -0.56
CA THR A 265 11.94 3.15 0.69
C THR A 265 10.42 3.10 0.78
N GLN A 266 9.92 2.05 1.43
CA GLN A 266 8.50 1.85 1.69
C GLN A 266 8.27 1.76 3.20
N GLN A 267 7.22 2.43 3.65
CA GLN A 267 6.65 2.24 4.96
C GLN A 267 5.28 1.57 4.83
N LEU A 268 5.03 0.56 5.65
CA LEU A 268 3.73 -0.10 5.70
C LEU A 268 3.23 -0.17 7.15
N SER A 269 2.04 0.35 7.41
CA SER A 269 1.34 0.20 8.69
C SER A 269 0.00 -0.51 8.46
N SER A 270 -0.29 -1.57 9.20
CA SER A 270 -1.65 -2.14 9.28
C SER A 270 -2.38 -1.54 10.47
N MET A 271 -3.61 -1.08 10.25
CA MET A 271 -4.34 -0.30 11.24
C MET A 271 -5.81 -0.71 11.31
N GLU A 272 -6.34 -0.77 12.52
CA GLU A 272 -7.78 -0.86 12.79
C GLU A 272 -8.46 0.49 12.65
N LEU A 273 -9.70 0.47 12.15
CA LEU A 273 -10.56 1.65 12.09
C LEU A 273 -11.79 1.46 12.99
N GLN A 274 -12.05 2.41 13.88
CA GLN A 274 -13.30 2.47 14.64
C GLN A 274 -14.37 3.25 13.86
N LEU A 275 -14.89 2.62 12.79
CA LEU A 275 -15.84 3.29 11.88
C LEU A 275 -17.19 3.56 12.53
N GLU A 276 -17.72 2.65 13.36
CA GLU A 276 -18.97 2.91 14.10
C GLU A 276 -18.86 4.19 14.93
N VAL A 277 -17.78 4.35 15.70
CA VAL A 277 -17.54 5.59 16.47
C VAL A 277 -17.42 6.79 15.54
N TRP A 278 -16.68 6.65 14.44
CA TRP A 278 -16.46 7.72 13.46
C TRP A 278 -17.76 8.20 12.79
N PHE A 279 -18.68 7.30 12.43
CA PHE A 279 -19.91 7.66 11.72
C PHE A 279 -21.10 7.95 12.65
N GLU A 280 -21.20 7.26 13.79
CA GLU A 280 -22.35 7.42 14.70
C GLU A 280 -22.18 8.60 15.68
N GLN A 281 -20.95 8.93 16.08
CA GLN A 281 -20.70 9.99 17.07
C GLN A 281 -20.35 11.33 16.43
N GLU A 282 -19.82 11.33 15.21
CA GLU A 282 -19.44 12.54 14.49
C GLU A 282 -20.43 12.80 13.35
N ASN A 283 -20.98 14.00 13.28
CA ASN A 283 -21.70 14.45 12.09
C ASN A 283 -20.72 14.79 10.95
N HIS A 284 -21.26 14.99 9.75
CA HIS A 284 -20.45 15.30 8.56
C HIS A 284 -19.51 16.51 8.77
N PHE A 285 -20.00 17.61 9.37
CA PHE A 285 -19.17 18.78 9.70
C PHE A 285 -17.97 18.41 10.57
N GLN A 286 -18.17 17.62 11.62
CA GLN A 286 -17.09 17.19 12.50
C GLN A 286 -16.10 16.27 11.77
N ARG A 287 -16.60 15.36 10.92
CA ARG A 287 -15.75 14.49 10.12
C ARG A 287 -14.88 15.27 9.13
N VAL A 288 -15.46 16.25 8.43
CA VAL A 288 -14.70 17.17 7.55
C VAL A 288 -13.68 17.97 8.36
N SER A 289 -14.09 18.51 9.53
CA SER A 289 -13.20 19.31 10.38
C SER A 289 -12.00 18.52 10.88
N LYS A 290 -12.21 17.26 11.25
CA LYS A 290 -11.16 16.35 11.75
C LYS A 290 -10.33 15.74 10.63
N LEU A 291 -10.87 15.55 9.43
CA LEU A 291 -10.10 14.97 8.33
C LEU A 291 -9.31 16.04 7.56
N PHE A 292 -9.92 17.20 7.25
CA PHE A 292 -9.33 18.25 6.41
C PHE A 292 -8.84 19.45 7.22
N SER A 293 -9.75 20.34 7.62
CA SER A 293 -9.54 21.45 8.55
C SER A 293 -10.89 22.02 9.01
N GLN A 294 -10.91 22.85 10.06
CA GLN A 294 -12.13 23.56 10.49
C GLN A 294 -12.76 24.34 9.33
N GLU A 295 -11.96 25.10 8.59
CA GLU A 295 -12.45 25.98 7.52
C GLU A 295 -13.15 25.19 6.40
N HIS A 296 -12.62 24.02 6.03
CA HIS A 296 -13.28 23.13 5.06
C HIS A 296 -14.70 22.77 5.48
N ALA A 297 -14.92 22.57 6.78
CA ALA A 297 -16.23 22.24 7.32
C ALA A 297 -17.14 23.48 7.42
N ALA A 298 -16.59 24.64 7.77
CA ALA A 298 -17.34 25.88 7.88
C ALA A 298 -17.87 26.39 6.54
N ASP A 299 -17.05 26.23 5.49
CA ASP A 299 -17.33 26.76 4.16
C ASP A 299 -17.83 25.69 3.17
N ASP A 300 -18.06 24.46 3.65
CA ASP A 300 -18.62 23.35 2.87
C ASP A 300 -17.82 23.03 1.59
N LEU A 301 -16.50 22.89 1.74
CA LEU A 301 -15.56 22.82 0.61
C LEU A 301 -15.31 21.41 0.06
N VAL A 302 -15.82 20.38 0.75
CA VAL A 302 -15.42 18.99 0.52
C VAL A 302 -16.47 18.22 -0.27
N GLY A 303 -17.76 18.51 -0.08
CA GLY A 303 -18.84 17.63 -0.52
C GLY A 303 -18.96 16.40 0.38
N ASP A 304 -19.72 15.40 -0.06
CA ASP A 304 -20.11 14.26 0.78
C ASP A 304 -18.93 13.32 1.10
N TYR A 305 -18.03 13.13 0.14
CA TYR A 305 -16.87 12.26 0.28
C TYR A 305 -15.58 12.89 -0.27
N GLY A 306 -15.57 14.15 -0.69
CA GLY A 306 -14.37 14.86 -1.17
C GLY A 306 -14.35 15.11 -2.67
N GLU A 307 -15.45 14.84 -3.37
CA GLU A 307 -15.64 15.05 -4.80
C GLU A 307 -15.48 16.52 -5.22
N ALA A 308 -15.75 17.48 -4.32
CA ALA A 308 -15.59 18.90 -4.61
C ALA A 308 -14.12 19.37 -4.65
N LEU A 309 -13.17 18.54 -4.19
CA LEU A 309 -11.76 18.89 -4.03
C LEU A 309 -10.92 18.72 -5.31
N ALA A 310 -11.50 18.24 -6.41
CA ALA A 310 -10.85 18.07 -7.71
C ALA A 310 -9.53 17.27 -7.65
N ASP A 311 -8.35 17.92 -7.67
CA ASP A 311 -7.01 17.28 -7.61
C ASP A 311 -6.15 17.75 -6.42
N SER A 312 -6.75 18.40 -5.42
CA SER A 312 -6.06 18.84 -4.20
C SER A 312 -6.95 18.83 -2.98
N ASN A 313 -6.43 18.45 -1.81
CA ASN A 313 -7.16 18.51 -0.53
C ASN A 313 -7.45 19.93 0.01
N GLY A 314 -7.27 20.98 -0.81
CA GLY A 314 -7.66 22.35 -0.47
C GLY A 314 -6.81 23.06 0.58
N LEU A 315 -5.71 22.47 1.07
CA LEU A 315 -4.87 23.12 2.07
C LEU A 315 -3.91 24.14 1.44
N THR A 316 -4.26 25.42 1.64
CA THR A 316 -3.43 26.60 1.38
C THR A 316 -2.41 26.83 2.50
N ASP A 317 -1.39 27.65 2.24
CA ASP A 317 -0.41 28.03 3.26
C ASP A 317 -1.08 28.68 4.47
N GLU A 318 -2.09 29.53 4.26
CA GLU A 318 -2.88 30.16 5.32
C GLU A 318 -3.59 29.14 6.22
N ARG A 319 -4.23 28.11 5.63
CA ARG A 319 -4.88 27.02 6.38
C ARG A 319 -3.88 26.15 7.14
N ILE A 320 -2.66 26.02 6.63
CA ILE A 320 -1.61 25.27 7.31
C ILE A 320 -1.09 26.08 8.50
N GLU A 321 -0.85 27.38 8.31
CA GLU A 321 -0.40 28.30 9.35
C GLU A 321 -1.45 28.50 10.47
N SER A 322 -2.75 28.37 10.14
CA SER A 322 -3.85 28.48 11.12
C SER A 322 -3.93 27.33 12.12
N THR A 323 -3.24 26.19 11.91
CA THR A 323 -3.38 24.96 12.72
C THR A 323 -3.36 25.22 14.24
N ALA A 324 -2.44 26.05 14.73
CA ALA A 324 -2.32 26.36 16.16
C ALA A 324 -3.36 27.38 16.66
N ALA A 325 -3.91 28.22 15.78
CA ALA A 325 -5.05 29.06 16.08
C ALA A 325 -6.32 28.19 16.17
N ASP A 326 -6.55 27.30 15.21
CA ASP A 326 -7.71 26.40 15.18
C ASP A 326 -7.77 25.50 16.42
N ALA A 327 -6.63 24.96 16.86
CA ALA A 327 -6.53 24.22 18.11
C ALA A 327 -7.02 25.04 19.32
N ARG A 328 -6.68 26.33 19.40
CA ARG A 328 -7.00 27.20 20.54
C ARG A 328 -8.42 27.77 20.47
N GLU A 329 -8.88 28.14 19.28
CA GLU A 329 -10.13 28.86 19.07
C GLU A 329 -11.32 27.92 18.84
N HIS A 330 -11.07 26.79 18.20
CA HIS A 330 -12.10 25.82 17.83
C HIS A 330 -11.95 24.47 18.55
N GLY A 331 -10.80 24.20 19.18
CA GLY A 331 -10.57 22.95 19.89
C GLY A 331 -10.51 21.73 18.98
N VAL A 332 -10.17 21.92 17.70
CA VAL A 332 -10.07 20.87 16.67
C VAL A 332 -9.00 21.24 15.64
N VAL A 333 -8.28 20.23 15.15
CA VAL A 333 -7.29 20.36 14.07
C VAL A 333 -7.46 19.21 13.09
N GLY A 334 -7.35 19.51 11.79
CA GLY A 334 -7.54 18.50 10.75
C GLY A 334 -6.35 17.54 10.61
N HIS A 335 -6.62 16.29 10.22
CA HIS A 335 -5.58 15.32 9.87
C HIS A 335 -4.73 15.83 8.70
N ALA A 336 -5.35 16.21 7.60
CA ALA A 336 -4.65 16.73 6.43
C ALA A 336 -3.92 18.03 6.76
N GLN A 337 -4.55 18.94 7.53
CA GLN A 337 -3.96 20.20 7.98
C GLN A 337 -2.65 19.97 8.73
N LYS A 338 -2.62 19.02 9.67
CA LYS A 338 -1.40 18.65 10.39
C LYS A 338 -0.35 18.03 9.48
N THR A 339 -0.75 17.08 8.63
CA THR A 339 0.14 16.38 7.69
C THR A 339 0.81 17.37 6.72
N ALA A 340 0.08 18.38 6.26
CA ALA A 340 0.61 19.38 5.32
C ALA A 340 1.73 20.26 5.91
N ARG A 341 1.86 20.34 7.25
CA ARG A 341 2.97 21.04 7.92
C ARG A 341 4.34 20.38 7.72
N ALA A 342 4.36 19.13 7.24
CA ALA A 342 5.59 18.39 6.95
C ALA A 342 6.04 18.52 5.48
N ARG A 343 5.36 19.34 4.67
CA ARG A 343 5.78 19.66 3.29
C ARG A 343 7.18 20.30 3.29
N VAL A 344 7.97 19.94 2.29
CA VAL A 344 9.33 20.49 2.06
C VAL A 344 9.29 21.24 0.74
N ASP A 345 9.60 22.53 0.78
CA ASP A 345 9.47 23.46 -0.34
C ASP A 345 8.05 23.50 -0.94
N GLY A 346 7.03 23.38 -0.07
CA GLY A 346 5.62 23.35 -0.48
C GLY A 346 5.13 22.00 -1.00
N GLU A 347 6.04 21.04 -1.22
CA GLU A 347 5.72 19.75 -1.82
C GLU A 347 5.58 18.63 -0.76
N PRO A 348 4.61 17.70 -0.93
CA PRO A 348 4.44 16.56 -0.05
C PRO A 348 5.67 15.63 -0.12
N PRO A 349 6.15 15.08 1.01
CA PRO A 349 7.32 14.20 0.99
C PRO A 349 6.98 12.72 0.71
N LEU A 350 5.72 12.30 0.80
CA LEU A 350 5.30 10.90 0.64
C LEU A 350 4.44 10.70 -0.60
N LEU A 351 4.62 9.56 -1.27
CA LEU A 351 3.70 9.03 -2.27
C LEU A 351 2.94 7.86 -1.65
N ARG A 352 1.65 8.03 -1.38
CA ARG A 352 0.82 7.02 -0.73
C ARG A 352 0.13 6.11 -1.74
N ARG A 353 0.08 4.82 -1.41
CA ARG A 353 -0.67 3.76 -2.09
C ARG A 353 -1.46 2.95 -1.07
N ASP A 354 -2.06 3.65 -0.11
CA ASP A 354 -2.85 3.04 0.96
C ASP A 354 -4.18 2.46 0.46
N PHE A 355 -4.63 1.39 1.11
CA PHE A 355 -5.84 0.64 0.72
C PHE A 355 -6.56 0.06 1.95
N ASN A 356 -7.88 -0.10 1.85
CA ASN A 356 -8.74 -0.64 2.90
C ASN A 356 -8.51 -2.13 3.09
N THR A 357 -8.85 -2.68 4.25
CA THR A 357 -8.83 -4.12 4.50
C THR A 357 -9.95 -4.54 5.41
N VAL A 358 -10.41 -5.78 5.26
CA VAL A 358 -11.28 -6.46 6.23
C VAL A 358 -10.59 -7.68 6.85
N ASP A 359 -9.26 -7.79 6.70
CA ASP A 359 -8.47 -8.85 7.31
C ASP A 359 -8.69 -8.91 8.82
N GLY A 360 -8.89 -10.14 9.33
CA GLY A 360 -9.23 -10.35 10.74
C GLY A 360 -10.70 -10.03 11.06
N ASP A 361 -11.59 -10.07 10.06
CA ASP A 361 -13.04 -9.87 10.18
C ASP A 361 -13.41 -8.50 10.79
N ARG A 362 -12.66 -7.44 10.45
CA ARG A 362 -12.83 -6.09 10.99
C ARG A 362 -12.35 -5.00 10.02
N PRO A 363 -12.94 -3.79 10.01
CA PRO A 363 -12.47 -2.71 9.16
C PRO A 363 -11.07 -2.22 9.53
N GLY A 364 -10.24 -2.07 8.52
CA GLY A 364 -8.88 -1.57 8.66
C GLY A 364 -8.37 -0.82 7.45
N LEU A 365 -7.14 -0.34 7.56
CA LEU A 365 -6.36 0.28 6.50
C LEU A 365 -4.93 -0.26 6.53
N HIS A 366 -4.42 -0.65 5.36
CA HIS A 366 -3.00 -0.78 5.13
C HIS A 366 -2.49 0.55 4.59
N PHE A 367 -1.86 1.34 5.45
CA PHE A 367 -1.18 2.56 5.02
C PHE A 367 0.18 2.20 4.45
N LEU A 368 0.27 2.23 3.13
CA LEU A 368 1.50 2.06 2.37
C LEU A 368 1.93 3.42 1.82
N SER A 369 3.15 3.84 2.14
CA SER A 369 3.78 5.00 1.52
C SER A 369 5.17 4.70 1.00
N LEU A 370 5.53 5.40 -0.05
CA LEU A 370 6.85 5.45 -0.64
C LEU A 370 7.47 6.82 -0.32
N GLN A 371 8.76 6.79 -0.02
CA GLN A 371 9.56 7.97 0.28
C GLN A 371 11.04 7.67 0.03
N ARG A 372 11.84 8.72 -0.13
CA ARG A 372 13.28 8.53 -0.35
C ARG A 372 13.97 8.00 0.91
N GLU A 373 13.62 8.57 2.05
CA GLU A 373 14.17 8.25 3.37
C GLU A 373 13.02 7.89 4.31
N ILE A 374 13.18 6.86 5.15
CA ILE A 374 12.17 6.53 6.18
C ILE A 374 11.96 7.71 7.14
N ASP A 375 12.99 8.52 7.38
CA ASP A 375 12.90 9.76 8.14
C ASP A 375 11.88 10.77 7.56
N ASP A 376 11.63 10.75 6.25
CA ASP A 376 10.55 11.54 5.64
C ASP A 376 9.17 11.09 6.15
N PHE A 377 8.96 9.78 6.27
CA PHE A 377 7.73 9.23 6.84
C PHE A 377 7.64 9.56 8.34
N VAL A 378 8.72 9.41 9.10
CA VAL A 378 8.75 9.74 10.53
C VAL A 378 8.37 11.21 10.76
N ARG A 379 8.99 12.13 10.01
CA ARG A 379 8.68 13.56 10.07
C ARG A 379 7.21 13.86 9.83
N VAL A 380 6.61 13.24 8.81
CA VAL A 380 5.17 13.39 8.53
C VAL A 380 4.32 12.81 9.67
N ARG A 381 4.70 11.65 10.21
CA ARG A 381 3.98 11.02 11.31
C ARG A 381 4.04 11.86 12.58
N GLU A 382 5.17 12.46 12.90
CA GLU A 382 5.32 13.37 14.04
C GLU A 382 4.45 14.62 13.89
N ALA A 383 4.44 15.24 12.71
CA ALA A 383 3.57 16.37 12.41
C ALA A 383 2.09 15.98 12.59
N MET A 384 1.71 14.78 12.13
CA MET A 384 0.37 14.22 12.23
C MET A 384 -0.03 13.87 13.67
N ASN A 385 0.90 13.42 14.52
CA ASN A 385 0.64 13.19 15.94
C ASN A 385 0.24 14.48 16.65
N GLY A 386 0.81 15.61 16.24
CA GLY A 386 0.41 16.93 16.72
C GLY A 386 0.61 17.12 18.22
N GLU A 387 1.63 16.50 18.83
CA GLU A 387 1.84 16.54 20.30
C GLU A 387 2.02 17.95 20.87
N ALA A 388 2.47 18.90 20.03
CA ALA A 388 2.61 20.30 20.40
C ALA A 388 1.28 21.10 20.32
N LEU A 389 0.22 20.50 19.79
CA LEU A 389 -1.12 21.09 19.69
C LEU A 389 -1.90 20.67 20.93
N ASP A 390 -2.27 21.63 21.78
CA ASP A 390 -3.03 21.38 23.01
C ASP A 390 -4.51 21.11 22.69
N VAL A 391 -4.77 19.93 22.11
CA VAL A 391 -6.09 19.50 21.64
C VAL A 391 -6.36 18.06 22.10
N PRO A 392 -7.56 17.72 22.60
CA PRO A 392 -7.89 16.35 22.95
C PRO A 392 -7.75 15.40 21.77
N SER A 393 -7.34 14.14 22.02
CA SER A 393 -7.15 13.13 20.97
C SER A 393 -8.38 12.97 20.05
N ALA A 394 -9.59 13.05 20.60
CA ALA A 394 -10.86 13.01 19.85
C ALA A 394 -11.01 14.12 18.80
N ASN A 395 -10.29 15.24 18.95
CA ASN A 395 -10.31 16.37 18.03
C ASN A 395 -8.94 16.62 17.38
N ASN A 396 -7.96 15.74 17.63
CA ASN A 396 -6.63 15.80 17.05
C ASN A 396 -6.61 15.03 15.72
N GLY A 397 -7.36 15.54 14.75
CA GLY A 397 -7.66 14.85 13.51
C GLY A 397 -8.33 13.50 13.74
N ILE A 398 -7.84 12.46 13.06
CA ILE A 398 -8.40 11.10 13.12
C ILE A 398 -7.71 10.18 14.15
N LEU A 399 -6.82 10.69 15.01
CA LEU A 399 -6.02 9.86 15.92
C LEU A 399 -6.86 8.98 16.86
N HIS A 400 -8.07 9.42 17.20
CA HIS A 400 -8.96 8.68 18.09
C HIS A 400 -9.58 7.43 17.44
N TYR A 401 -9.61 7.37 16.10
CA TYR A 401 -10.33 6.34 15.34
C TYR A 401 -9.42 5.34 14.65
N VAL A 402 -8.10 5.52 14.72
CA VAL A 402 -7.11 4.73 13.97
C VAL A 402 -6.07 4.14 14.93
N PHE A 403 -5.95 2.82 14.93
CA PHE A 403 -5.06 2.09 15.85
C PHE A 403 -4.03 1.29 15.05
N VAL A 404 -2.74 1.56 15.26
CA VAL A 404 -1.67 0.87 14.53
C VAL A 404 -1.36 -0.46 15.20
N ASP A 405 -1.63 -1.56 14.49
CA ASP A 405 -1.41 -2.92 14.96
C ASP A 405 -0.04 -3.45 14.56
N ARG A 406 0.44 -3.05 13.38
CA ARG A 406 1.69 -3.56 12.79
C ARG A 406 2.40 -2.51 11.97
N ARG A 407 3.73 -2.58 11.91
CA ARG A 407 4.57 -1.72 11.08
C ARG A 407 5.81 -2.42 10.52
N GLY A 408 6.16 -2.10 9.28
CA GLY A 408 7.44 -2.44 8.66
C GLY A 408 8.03 -1.29 7.85
N ASN A 409 9.35 -1.35 7.69
CA ASN A 409 10.14 -0.50 6.79
C ASN A 409 10.83 -1.41 5.77
N TYR A 410 10.89 -0.97 4.51
CA TYR A 410 11.43 -1.78 3.42
C TYR A 410 12.25 -0.94 2.46
N LEU A 411 13.34 -1.50 1.94
CA LEU A 411 14.00 -1.00 0.73
C LEU A 411 13.38 -1.70 -0.47
N ILE A 412 12.87 -0.92 -1.42
CA ILE A 412 12.50 -1.40 -2.76
C ILE A 412 13.67 -1.04 -3.67
N PRO A 413 14.57 -1.98 -4.00
CA PRO A 413 15.71 -1.69 -4.87
C PRO A 413 15.24 -1.40 -6.31
N PRO A 414 16.10 -0.82 -7.16
CA PRO A 414 15.81 -0.73 -8.60
C PRO A 414 15.58 -2.13 -9.19
N ARG A 415 14.86 -2.21 -10.31
CA ARG A 415 14.42 -3.48 -10.90
C ARG A 415 15.58 -4.43 -11.22
N SER A 416 16.73 -3.89 -11.61
CA SER A 416 17.95 -4.69 -11.88
C SER A 416 18.56 -5.36 -10.65
N LEU A 417 18.17 -4.93 -9.43
CA LEU A 417 18.69 -5.41 -8.15
C LEU A 417 17.59 -6.02 -7.25
N ARG A 418 16.40 -6.29 -7.80
CA ARG A 418 15.23 -6.72 -7.01
C ARG A 418 15.31 -8.13 -6.44
N ALA A 419 16.10 -9.01 -7.05
CA ALA A 419 16.28 -10.37 -6.59
C ALA A 419 17.47 -10.44 -5.63
N LEU A 420 17.20 -10.73 -4.35
CA LEU A 420 18.20 -10.93 -3.29
C LEU A 420 19.37 -9.92 -3.35
N PRO A 421 19.10 -8.61 -3.16
CA PRO A 421 20.14 -7.59 -3.20
C PRO A 421 21.15 -7.81 -2.07
N SER A 422 22.44 -7.64 -2.35
CA SER A 422 23.46 -7.47 -1.30
C SER A 422 23.50 -6.01 -0.85
N PRO A 423 24.03 -5.71 0.36
CA PRO A 423 24.15 -4.33 0.85
C PRO A 423 25.02 -3.43 -0.03
N ASP A 424 26.05 -3.99 -0.69
CA ASP A 424 26.92 -3.30 -1.65
C ASP A 424 26.98 -4.07 -2.97
N PRO A 425 25.99 -3.90 -3.86
CA PRO A 425 25.92 -4.61 -5.13
C PRO A 425 27.09 -4.26 -6.07
N ASP A 426 27.72 -3.09 -5.91
CA ASP A 426 28.86 -2.68 -6.73
C ASP A 426 30.15 -3.43 -6.37
N ALA A 427 30.26 -3.92 -5.12
CA ALA A 427 31.40 -4.73 -4.70
C ALA A 427 31.45 -6.10 -5.40
N GLU A 428 30.29 -6.70 -5.68
CA GLU A 428 30.19 -7.97 -6.41
C GLU A 428 30.72 -7.86 -7.85
N TYR A 429 30.57 -6.69 -8.48
CA TYR A 429 31.10 -6.45 -9.83
C TYR A 429 32.58 -6.02 -9.86
N ARG A 430 33.21 -5.75 -8.71
CA ARG A 430 34.64 -5.40 -8.62
C ARG A 430 35.57 -6.59 -8.44
N THR A 431 35.05 -7.76 -8.09
CA THR A 431 35.86 -8.98 -7.85
C THR A 431 36.21 -9.77 -9.11
N ASP A 432 35.69 -9.37 -10.27
CA ASP A 432 35.90 -10.03 -11.57
C ASP A 432 36.91 -9.32 -12.51
N ASP A 433 37.65 -8.32 -12.03
CA ASP A 433 38.66 -7.55 -12.81
C ASP A 433 40.11 -7.77 -12.33
#